data_AF-A0A087S1G2-F1
#
_entry.id   AF-A0A087S1G2-F1
#
_cell.length_a   1.000
_cell.length_b   1.000
_cell.length_c   1.000
_cell.angle_alpha   90.00
_cell.angle_beta   90.00
_cell.angle_gamma   90.00
#
_symmetry.space_group_name_H-M   'P 1'
#
loop_
_entity.id
_entity.type
_entity.pdbx_description
1 polymer ?
#
loop_
_entity_poly.entity_id
_entity_poly.type
_entity_poly.pdbx_seq_one_letter_code
_entity_poly.pdbx_strand_id
1 'polypeptide(L)'
;MATSAPPRDGIGEVWINTQFETSQGNANYGSSTAVDTTTWQVTKKVFGNGADNMNHPHNMWTNTENSMIYQTQWFDNKLSSLDRDAAVLVVVVSKSKAEHKEADYPTHAFDTGSAWENLAIESVSRGFVTHAMAGFDYEKARSELEIPDVFEVMAMFAIGKQGPKENLPQELQEREKPADRKELSEIIMEGKFKK
;
A
#
# COMPACT_ATOMS: atom_id res chain seq x y z
N MET A 1 33.59 -1.28 -7.16
CA MET A 1 33.88 -2.33 -8.16
C MET A 1 32.63 -2.50 -8.99
N ALA A 2 32.71 -2.49 -10.32
CA ALA A 2 31.55 -2.78 -11.16
C ALA A 2 31.24 -4.28 -11.02
N THR A 3 30.17 -4.60 -10.30
CA THR A 3 29.68 -5.97 -10.15
C THR A 3 29.02 -6.36 -11.46
N SER A 4 29.68 -7.19 -12.27
CA SER A 4 29.02 -7.86 -13.38
C SER A 4 27.92 -8.76 -12.83
N ALA A 5 26.75 -8.76 -13.47
CA ALA A 5 25.68 -9.70 -13.13
C ALA A 5 26.23 -11.15 -13.12
N PRO A 6 25.66 -12.04 -12.30
CA PRO A 6 25.98 -13.46 -12.31
C PRO A 6 25.94 -14.04 -13.74
N PRO A 7 26.83 -14.99 -14.07
CA PRO A 7 26.96 -15.52 -15.44
C PRO A 7 25.78 -16.40 -15.88
N ARG A 8 24.78 -16.61 -15.01
CA ARG A 8 23.56 -17.37 -15.29
C ARG A 8 22.37 -16.58 -14.75
N ASP A 9 21.34 -16.51 -15.58
CA ASP A 9 20.04 -15.99 -15.19
C ASP A 9 19.41 -16.92 -14.15
N GLY A 10 18.79 -16.32 -13.14
CA GLY A 10 17.94 -17.03 -12.20
C GLY A 10 16.52 -17.22 -12.74
N ILE A 11 15.65 -17.76 -11.89
CA ILE A 11 14.23 -17.93 -12.18
C ILE A 11 13.44 -17.08 -11.19
N GLY A 12 12.67 -16.12 -11.70
CA GLY A 12 11.79 -15.28 -10.90
C GLY A 12 12.49 -14.11 -10.22
N GLU A 13 12.08 -13.84 -8.98
CA GLU A 13 12.50 -12.69 -8.18
C GLU A 13 13.21 -13.16 -6.91
N VAL A 14 14.23 -12.41 -6.50
CA VAL A 14 14.84 -12.58 -5.17
C VAL A 14 14.68 -11.30 -4.37
N TRP A 15 14.40 -11.44 -3.08
CA TRP A 15 14.36 -10.34 -2.14
C TRP A 15 15.60 -10.37 -1.26
N ILE A 16 16.17 -9.19 -1.02
CA ILE A 16 17.44 -9.01 -0.34
C ILE A 16 17.29 -7.92 0.71
N ASN A 17 17.70 -8.23 1.94
CA ASN A 17 17.93 -7.22 2.97
C ASN A 17 19.18 -6.41 2.61
N THR A 18 19.01 -5.19 2.14
CA THR A 18 20.11 -4.26 1.92
C THR A 18 20.39 -3.49 3.20
N GLN A 19 20.95 -4.22 4.18
CA GLN A 19 21.09 -3.80 5.58
C GLN A 19 21.70 -2.41 5.80
N PHE A 20 22.65 -2.00 4.96
CA PHE A 20 23.40 -0.74 5.11
C PHE A 20 23.00 0.33 4.09
N GLU A 21 21.90 0.13 3.37
CA GLU A 21 21.43 1.09 2.39
C GLU A 21 20.87 2.35 3.06
N THR A 22 21.24 3.51 2.54
CA THR A 22 20.74 4.82 2.98
C THR A 22 19.60 5.30 2.09
N SER A 23 18.64 5.99 2.69
CA SER A 23 17.53 6.65 1.99
C SER A 23 17.37 8.08 2.53
N GLN A 24 16.95 9.00 1.66
CA GLN A 24 16.71 10.38 2.05
C GLN A 24 15.47 10.45 2.94
N GLY A 25 15.65 10.84 4.20
CA GLY A 25 14.56 10.97 5.18
C GLY A 25 14.38 9.77 6.11
N ASN A 26 15.12 8.68 5.92
CA ASN A 26 15.12 7.56 6.86
C ASN A 26 16.28 7.71 7.86
N ALA A 27 15.99 7.64 9.17
CA ALA A 27 17.01 7.87 10.20
C ALA A 27 17.91 6.65 10.44
N ASN A 28 17.46 5.45 10.08
CA ASN A 28 18.23 4.21 10.16
C ASN A 28 18.59 3.66 8.77
N TYR A 29 19.57 2.76 8.75
CA TYR A 29 20.02 2.06 7.55
C TYR A 29 19.17 0.83 7.28
N GLY A 30 18.82 0.61 6.01
CA GLY A 30 18.15 -0.60 5.60
C GLY A 30 17.10 -0.39 4.52
N SER A 31 17.06 -1.31 3.56
CA SER A 31 15.92 -1.49 2.68
C SER A 31 15.66 -2.98 2.41
N SER A 32 14.44 -3.28 1.95
CA SER A 32 14.07 -4.56 1.37
C SER A 32 14.04 -4.38 -0.14
N THR A 33 15.01 -4.98 -0.83
CA THR A 33 15.20 -4.81 -2.28
C THR A 33 14.78 -6.06 -3.03
N ALA A 34 13.88 -5.91 -4.00
CA ALA A 34 13.53 -6.96 -4.94
C ALA A 34 14.37 -6.83 -6.21
N VAL A 35 14.86 -7.96 -6.73
CA VAL A 35 15.67 -8.05 -7.93
C VAL A 35 15.08 -9.10 -8.85
N ASP A 36 14.86 -8.73 -10.12
CA ASP A 36 14.55 -9.69 -11.18
C ASP A 36 15.81 -10.51 -11.47
N THR A 37 15.75 -11.82 -11.26
CA THR A 37 16.94 -12.68 -11.40
C THR A 37 17.28 -13.02 -12.85
N THR A 38 16.41 -12.69 -13.81
CA THR A 38 16.67 -12.85 -15.26
C THR A 38 17.43 -11.67 -15.83
N THR A 39 17.20 -10.46 -15.30
CA THR A 39 17.87 -9.23 -15.76
C THR A 39 18.89 -8.68 -14.77
N TRP A 40 18.87 -9.19 -13.53
CA TRP A 40 19.61 -8.70 -12.37
C TRP A 40 19.38 -7.20 -12.08
N GLN A 41 18.28 -6.65 -12.56
CA GLN A 41 17.86 -5.28 -12.28
C GLN A 41 17.01 -5.24 -11.02
N VAL A 42 17.20 -4.17 -10.24
CA VAL A 42 16.33 -3.88 -9.12
C VAL A 42 14.93 -3.54 -9.64
N THR A 43 13.92 -4.26 -9.17
CA THR A 43 12.51 -4.06 -9.54
C THR A 43 11.76 -3.22 -8.51
N LYS A 44 12.10 -3.37 -7.23
CA LYS A 44 11.44 -2.70 -6.11
C LYS A 44 12.43 -2.44 -4.98
N LYS A 45 12.28 -1.29 -4.31
CA LYS A 45 12.94 -1.01 -3.03
C LYS A 45 11.90 -0.51 -2.05
N VAL A 46 11.83 -1.14 -0.89
CA VAL A 46 11.02 -0.67 0.21
C VAL A 46 11.96 -0.16 1.29
N PHE A 47 11.73 1.08 1.73
CA PHE A 47 12.44 1.70 2.85
C PHE A 47 11.50 1.77 4.05
N GLY A 48 12.08 1.78 5.25
CA GLY A 48 11.33 2.08 6.46
C GLY A 48 10.76 3.50 6.43
N ASN A 49 9.68 3.72 7.16
CA ASN A 49 9.12 5.05 7.40
C ASN A 49 8.48 5.12 8.80
N GLY A 50 8.61 6.28 9.44
CA GLY A 50 8.00 6.56 10.74
C GLY A 50 8.47 5.59 11.83
N ALA A 51 7.51 4.96 12.51
CA ALA A 51 7.80 4.00 13.57
C ALA A 51 8.57 2.78 13.04
N ASP A 52 8.28 2.29 11.84
CA ASP A 52 9.02 1.19 11.22
C ASP A 52 10.20 1.76 10.39
N ASN A 53 11.26 2.18 11.07
CA ASN A 53 12.44 2.82 10.47
C ASN A 53 13.41 1.80 9.82
N MET A 54 13.03 0.50 9.79
CA MET A 54 13.78 -0.58 9.15
C MET A 54 15.25 -0.64 9.59
N ASN A 55 15.48 -0.73 10.90
CA ASN A 55 16.78 -0.60 11.53
C ASN A 55 17.66 -1.86 11.33
N HIS A 56 18.45 -1.87 10.26
CA HIS A 56 19.33 -2.98 9.89
C HIS A 56 18.53 -4.29 9.68
N PRO A 57 17.76 -4.38 8.57
CA PRO A 57 17.01 -5.58 8.24
C PRO A 57 17.96 -6.78 8.10
N HIS A 58 17.59 -7.92 8.69
CA HIS A 58 18.55 -9.02 8.87
C HIS A 58 18.04 -10.37 8.37
N ASN A 59 16.84 -10.80 8.80
CA ASN A 59 16.22 -12.01 8.28
C ASN A 59 14.98 -11.65 7.48
N MET A 60 14.70 -12.45 6.46
CA MET A 60 13.45 -12.35 5.72
C MET A 60 12.94 -13.72 5.30
N TRP A 61 11.62 -13.89 5.28
CA TRP A 61 10.96 -15.10 4.80
C TRP A 61 9.59 -14.75 4.24
N THR A 62 9.04 -15.65 3.43
CA THR A 62 7.70 -15.49 2.87
C THR A 62 6.65 -16.23 3.69
N ASN A 63 5.38 -15.82 3.57
CA ASN A 63 4.26 -16.70 3.92
C ASN A 63 4.19 -17.90 2.94
N THR A 64 3.33 -18.88 3.24
CA THR A 64 3.17 -20.09 2.41
C THR A 64 2.74 -19.82 0.98
N GLU A 65 2.10 -18.68 0.73
CA GLU A 65 1.60 -18.26 -0.58
C GLU A 65 2.59 -17.36 -1.34
N ASN A 66 3.72 -16.99 -0.74
CA ASN A 66 4.68 -16.01 -1.26
C ASN A 66 4.11 -14.63 -1.61
N SER A 67 2.95 -14.27 -1.04
CA SER A 67 2.30 -12.97 -1.20
C SER A 67 2.80 -11.93 -0.18
N MET A 68 3.23 -12.40 1.00
CA MET A 68 3.78 -11.55 2.06
C MET A 68 5.23 -11.89 2.33
N ILE A 69 6.04 -10.86 2.60
CA ILE A 69 7.42 -10.98 3.04
C ILE A 69 7.51 -10.41 4.44
N TYR A 70 7.98 -11.24 5.37
CA TYR A 70 8.26 -10.85 6.73
C TYR A 70 9.73 -10.57 6.89
N GLN A 71 10.07 -9.50 7.60
CA GLN A 71 11.44 -9.05 7.76
C GLN A 71 11.71 -8.59 9.19
N THR A 72 12.73 -9.17 9.83
CA THR A 72 13.18 -8.76 11.17
C THR A 72 14.30 -7.75 11.10
N GLN A 73 14.44 -6.97 12.16
CA GLN A 73 15.43 -5.91 12.31
C GLN A 73 16.37 -6.25 13.47
N TRP A 74 17.66 -5.95 13.35
CA TRP A 74 18.64 -6.35 14.37
C TRP A 74 18.52 -5.49 15.64
N PHE A 75 18.32 -4.18 15.47
CA PHE A 75 18.30 -3.21 16.57
C PHE A 75 16.89 -2.69 16.87
N ASP A 76 15.88 -3.52 16.61
CA ASP A 76 14.48 -3.20 16.90
C ASP A 76 13.74 -4.47 17.37
N ASN A 77 12.58 -4.30 18.01
CA ASN A 77 11.68 -5.38 18.40
C ASN A 77 10.48 -5.52 17.45
N LYS A 78 10.62 -4.99 16.23
CA LYS A 78 9.57 -4.93 15.21
C LYS A 78 9.74 -6.00 14.14
N LEU A 79 8.60 -6.38 13.56
CA LEU A 79 8.50 -7.27 12.41
C LEU A 79 7.79 -6.50 11.30
N SER A 80 8.51 -6.24 10.20
CA SER A 80 7.91 -5.62 9.02
C SER A 80 7.23 -6.70 8.18
N SER A 81 6.01 -6.45 7.73
CA SER A 81 5.29 -7.29 6.76
C SER A 81 5.06 -6.51 5.47
N LEU A 82 5.60 -7.00 4.37
CA LEU A 82 5.58 -6.35 3.06
C LEU A 82 4.67 -7.17 2.14
N ASP A 83 3.68 -6.53 1.54
CA ASP A 83 2.99 -7.10 0.39
C ASP A 83 3.94 -7.08 -0.82
N ARG A 84 4.14 -8.26 -1.42
CA ARG A 84 5.10 -8.44 -2.51
C ARG A 84 4.70 -7.63 -3.75
N ASP A 85 3.40 -7.60 -4.06
CA ASP A 85 2.89 -7.06 -5.33
C ASP A 85 2.40 -5.61 -5.21
N ALA A 86 1.92 -5.18 -4.03
CA ALA A 86 1.49 -3.80 -3.84
C ALA A 86 2.70 -2.83 -3.92
N ALA A 87 2.65 -1.85 -4.82
CA ALA A 87 3.74 -0.88 -4.95
C ALA A 87 3.70 0.15 -3.81
N VAL A 88 2.50 0.58 -3.41
CA VAL A 88 2.26 1.49 -2.29
C VAL A 88 0.96 1.10 -1.57
N LEU A 89 0.98 1.17 -0.24
CA LEU A 89 -0.20 1.10 0.62
C LEU A 89 -0.37 2.44 1.32
N VAL A 90 -1.56 3.02 1.24
CA VAL A 90 -1.84 4.36 1.78
C VAL A 90 -3.03 4.29 2.72
N VAL A 91 -2.87 4.84 3.92
CA VAL A 91 -3.99 5.15 4.83
C VAL A 91 -4.41 6.58 4.57
N VAL A 92 -5.70 6.79 4.25
CA VAL A 92 -6.26 8.13 4.11
C VAL A 92 -6.98 8.53 5.37
N VAL A 93 -6.66 9.73 5.85
CA VAL A 93 -7.23 10.34 7.05
C VAL A 93 -7.93 11.64 6.68
N SER A 94 -8.90 12.00 7.49
CA SER A 94 -9.68 13.22 7.33
C SER A 94 -9.66 14.03 8.62
N LYS A 95 -9.38 15.32 8.55
CA LYS A 95 -9.46 16.18 9.74
C LYS A 95 -10.92 16.40 10.10
N SER A 96 -11.39 15.76 11.16
CA SER A 96 -12.81 15.81 11.55
C SER A 96 -13.12 16.99 12.48
N LYS A 97 -12.11 17.58 13.14
CA LYS A 97 -12.29 18.65 14.14
C LYS A 97 -11.45 19.90 13.86
N ALA A 98 -11.99 21.08 14.16
CA ALA A 98 -11.25 22.33 14.09
C ALA A 98 -10.29 22.51 15.30
N GLU A 99 -9.12 23.13 15.08
CA GLU A 99 -8.09 23.31 16.12
C GLU A 99 -8.46 24.35 17.18
N HIS A 100 -9.37 25.28 16.86
CA HIS A 100 -9.66 26.45 17.70
C HIS A 100 -11.13 26.58 18.11
N LYS A 101 -11.97 25.69 17.61
CA LYS A 101 -13.39 25.60 17.93
C LYS A 101 -13.66 24.12 18.07
N GLU A 102 -14.24 23.67 19.19
CA GLU A 102 -14.73 22.31 19.39
C GLU A 102 -15.92 22.04 18.45
N ALA A 103 -15.70 22.18 17.14
CA ALA A 103 -16.68 22.09 16.09
C ALA A 103 -16.16 21.10 15.05
N ASP A 104 -17.03 20.17 14.68
CA ASP A 104 -16.74 19.18 13.65
C ASP A 104 -16.78 19.83 12.26
N TYR A 105 -16.00 19.29 11.33
CA TYR A 105 -16.06 19.63 9.91
C TYR A 105 -17.06 18.69 9.21
N PRO A 106 -18.35 19.02 9.08
CA PRO A 106 -19.38 18.05 8.70
C PRO A 106 -19.17 17.40 7.31
N THR A 107 -18.37 18.00 6.43
CA THR A 107 -18.10 17.51 5.08
C THR A 107 -16.77 16.78 4.93
N HIS A 108 -15.99 16.62 6.02
CA HIS A 108 -14.61 16.13 5.96
C HIS A 108 -14.50 14.78 5.21
N ALA A 109 -15.44 13.87 5.44
CA ALA A 109 -15.51 12.57 4.78
C ALA A 109 -15.84 12.68 3.29
N PHE A 110 -16.74 13.59 2.92
CA PHE A 110 -17.11 13.85 1.52
C PHE A 110 -15.94 14.45 0.73
N ASP A 111 -15.23 15.40 1.33
CA ASP A 111 -14.04 16.03 0.74
C ASP A 111 -12.93 15.00 0.54
N THR A 112 -12.73 14.12 1.53
CA THR A 112 -11.75 13.03 1.46
C THR A 112 -12.12 11.99 0.41
N GLY A 113 -13.41 11.64 0.28
CA GLY A 113 -13.90 10.77 -0.80
C GLY A 113 -13.67 11.35 -2.19
N SER A 114 -13.86 12.66 -2.34
CA SER A 114 -13.59 13.38 -3.59
C SER A 114 -12.08 13.41 -3.92
N ALA A 115 -11.23 13.58 -2.90
CA ALA A 115 -9.78 13.50 -3.05
C ALA A 115 -9.32 12.10 -3.49
N TRP A 116 -9.91 11.05 -2.91
CA TRP A 116 -9.69 9.67 -3.31
C TRP A 116 -10.07 9.42 -4.77
N GLU A 117 -11.25 9.86 -5.21
CA GLU A 117 -11.70 9.67 -6.60
C GLU A 117 -10.72 10.31 -7.60
N ASN A 118 -10.28 11.55 -7.34
CA ASN A 118 -9.28 12.22 -8.18
C ASN A 118 -7.95 11.44 -8.25
N LEU A 119 -7.50 10.89 -7.12
CA LEU A 119 -6.30 10.05 -7.07
C LEU A 119 -6.49 8.76 -7.87
N ALA A 120 -7.64 8.11 -7.76
CA ALA A 120 -7.93 6.87 -8.47
C ALA A 120 -7.98 7.10 -9.99
N ILE A 121 -8.67 8.15 -10.45
CA ILE A 121 -8.73 8.53 -11.87
C ILE A 121 -7.33 8.83 -12.41
N GLU A 122 -6.53 9.62 -11.69
CA GLU A 122 -5.17 9.96 -12.13
C GLU A 122 -4.23 8.76 -12.09
N SER A 123 -4.41 7.84 -11.14
CA SER A 123 -3.62 6.61 -11.09
C SER A 123 -3.89 5.76 -12.33
N VAL A 124 -5.17 5.59 -12.70
CA VAL A 124 -5.58 4.88 -13.91
C VAL A 124 -5.09 5.58 -15.18
N SER A 125 -5.14 6.91 -15.24
CA SER A 125 -4.64 7.70 -16.38
C SER A 125 -3.13 7.46 -16.64
N ARG A 126 -2.38 7.17 -15.58
CA ARG A 126 -0.94 6.85 -15.62
C ARG A 126 -0.61 5.37 -15.79
N GLY A 127 -1.62 4.51 -15.97
CA GLY A 127 -1.45 3.07 -16.14
C GLY A 127 -1.23 2.29 -14.84
N PHE A 128 -1.63 2.85 -13.70
CA PHE A 128 -1.72 2.15 -12.42
C PHE A 128 -3.16 1.67 -12.16
N VAL A 129 -3.29 0.76 -11.20
CA VAL A 129 -4.56 0.32 -10.63
C VAL A 129 -4.57 0.68 -9.15
N THR A 130 -5.74 1.03 -8.66
CA THR A 130 -5.95 1.38 -7.26
C THR A 130 -7.11 0.57 -6.68
N HIS A 131 -6.95 0.08 -5.45
CA HIS A 131 -7.99 -0.68 -4.76
C HIS A 131 -8.23 -0.11 -3.37
N ALA A 132 -9.41 0.50 -3.16
CA ALA A 132 -9.83 0.97 -1.85
C ALA A 132 -10.38 -0.18 -0.98
N MET A 133 -10.03 -0.13 0.30
CA MET A 133 -10.32 -1.13 1.31
C MET A 133 -10.85 -0.45 2.57
N ALA A 134 -11.96 -0.97 3.07
CA ALA A 134 -12.48 -0.62 4.39
C ALA A 134 -12.22 -1.71 5.45
N GLY A 135 -11.82 -2.92 5.02
CA GLY A 135 -11.63 -4.08 5.88
C GLY A 135 -10.23 -4.18 6.48
N PHE A 136 -9.83 -3.22 7.32
CA PHE A 136 -8.55 -3.22 8.04
C PHE A 136 -8.75 -2.74 9.49
N ASP A 137 -7.70 -2.82 10.31
CA ASP A 137 -7.72 -2.39 11.71
C ASP A 137 -7.44 -0.88 11.82
N TYR A 138 -8.49 -0.10 12.08
CA TYR A 138 -8.45 1.37 12.15
C TYR A 138 -7.68 1.87 13.38
N GLU A 139 -7.84 1.20 14.52
CA GLU A 139 -7.18 1.59 15.77
C GLU A 139 -5.68 1.29 15.68
N LYS A 140 -5.33 0.13 15.12
CA LYS A 140 -3.92 -0.20 14.87
C LYS A 140 -3.31 0.75 13.84
N ALA A 141 -4.02 1.09 12.76
CA ALA A 141 -3.54 2.07 11.80
C ALA A 141 -3.29 3.44 12.45
N ARG A 142 -4.19 3.88 13.35
CA ARG A 142 -4.01 5.11 14.14
C ARG A 142 -2.77 5.04 15.01
N SER A 143 -2.59 3.96 15.77
CA SER A 143 -1.48 3.84 16.72
C SER A 143 -0.13 3.76 16.03
N GLU A 144 -0.02 2.95 14.97
CA GLU A 144 1.26 2.71 14.27
C GLU A 144 1.69 3.93 13.43
N LEU A 145 0.73 4.69 12.91
CA LEU A 145 0.99 5.90 12.12
C LEU A 145 0.95 7.18 12.98
N GLU A 146 0.81 7.04 14.30
CA GLU A 146 0.76 8.15 15.26
C GLU A 146 -0.27 9.23 14.86
N ILE A 147 -1.43 8.81 14.35
CA ILE A 147 -2.45 9.71 13.79
C ILE A 147 -3.15 10.48 14.92
N PRO A 148 -3.07 11.82 14.96
CA PRO A 148 -3.69 12.60 16.04
C PRO A 148 -5.21 12.47 16.11
N ASP A 149 -5.79 12.69 17.29
CA ASP A 149 -7.24 12.57 17.55
C ASP A 149 -8.11 13.56 16.75
N VAL A 150 -7.50 14.62 16.21
CA VAL A 150 -8.19 15.58 15.33
C VAL A 150 -8.43 15.04 13.92
N PHE A 151 -7.82 13.89 13.59
CA PHE A 151 -8.02 13.17 12.35
C PHE A 151 -8.79 11.87 12.58
N GLU A 152 -9.67 11.55 11.65
CA GLU A 152 -10.37 10.28 11.52
C GLU A 152 -9.70 9.42 10.45
N VAL A 153 -9.51 8.13 10.74
CA VAL A 153 -8.99 7.15 9.77
C VAL A 153 -10.14 6.72 8.88
N MET A 154 -10.06 6.98 7.57
CA MET A 154 -11.20 6.82 6.67
C MET A 154 -11.18 5.49 5.93
N ALA A 155 -10.09 5.21 5.21
CA ALA A 155 -9.93 4.04 4.37
C ALA A 155 -8.45 3.76 4.15
N MET A 156 -8.16 2.61 3.55
CA MET A 156 -6.83 2.28 3.04
C MET A 156 -6.95 1.99 1.55
N PHE A 157 -5.91 2.28 0.76
CA PHE A 157 -5.87 1.86 -0.63
C PHE A 157 -4.50 1.37 -1.05
N ALA A 158 -4.51 0.32 -1.88
CA ALA A 158 -3.33 -0.18 -2.56
C ALA A 158 -3.20 0.50 -3.94
N ILE A 159 -1.98 0.85 -4.32
CA ILE A 159 -1.64 1.36 -5.66
C ILE A 159 -0.55 0.44 -6.24
N GLY A 160 -0.74 0.01 -7.49
CA GLY A 160 0.20 -0.88 -8.16
C GLY A 160 0.00 -0.92 -9.66
N LYS A 161 0.81 -1.72 -10.35
CA LYS A 161 0.55 -2.11 -11.73
C LYS A 161 -0.30 -3.37 -11.76
N GLN A 162 -1.16 -3.50 -12.75
CA GLN A 162 -1.95 -4.72 -12.90
C GLN A 162 -1.02 -5.89 -13.20
N GLY A 163 -1.09 -6.93 -12.35
CA GLY A 163 -0.37 -8.18 -12.56
C GLY A 163 -1.17 -9.16 -13.43
N PRO A 164 -0.56 -10.28 -13.86
CA PRO A 164 -1.27 -11.39 -14.48
C PRO A 164 -2.34 -11.94 -13.52
N LYS A 165 -3.58 -12.09 -13.99
CA LYS A 165 -4.67 -12.63 -13.16
C LYS A 165 -4.38 -14.05 -12.69
N GLU A 166 -3.55 -14.80 -13.43
CA GLU A 166 -3.15 -16.17 -13.13
C GLU A 166 -2.38 -16.29 -11.82
N ASN A 167 -1.84 -15.18 -11.30
CA ASN A 167 -1.19 -15.12 -10.00
C ASN A 167 -2.20 -15.14 -8.83
N LEU A 168 -3.48 -14.88 -9.09
CA LEU A 168 -4.52 -14.87 -8.07
C LEU A 168 -5.05 -16.29 -7.79
N PRO A 169 -5.53 -16.59 -6.57
CA PRO A 169 -6.35 -17.78 -6.31
C PRO A 169 -7.54 -17.88 -7.27
N GLN A 170 -7.93 -19.10 -7.67
CA GLN A 170 -8.94 -19.34 -8.71
C GLN A 170 -10.25 -18.56 -8.51
N GLU A 171 -10.74 -18.46 -7.27
CA GLU A 171 -11.94 -17.71 -6.92
C GLU A 171 -11.82 -16.20 -7.19
N LEU A 172 -10.62 -15.64 -7.08
CA LEU A 172 -10.35 -14.23 -7.37
C LEU A 172 -10.11 -13.98 -8.85
N GLN A 173 -9.59 -14.96 -9.60
CA GLN A 173 -9.40 -14.85 -11.05
C GLN A 173 -10.72 -14.57 -11.79
N GLU A 174 -11.82 -15.21 -11.36
CA GLU A 174 -13.15 -15.01 -11.96
C GLU A 174 -13.73 -13.62 -11.68
N ARG A 175 -13.25 -12.97 -10.62
CA ARG A 175 -13.66 -11.65 -10.15
C ARG A 175 -12.77 -10.52 -10.67
N GLU A 176 -11.61 -10.83 -11.26
CA GLU A 176 -10.65 -9.89 -11.83
C GLU A 176 -11.15 -9.35 -13.19
N LYS A 177 -12.31 -8.70 -13.14
CA LYS A 177 -12.94 -8.01 -14.28
C LYS A 177 -13.69 -6.77 -13.77
N PRO A 178 -13.85 -5.73 -14.59
CA PRO A 178 -14.64 -4.57 -14.22
C PRO A 178 -16.04 -4.97 -13.75
N ALA A 179 -16.47 -4.43 -12.61
CA ALA A 179 -17.83 -4.62 -12.12
C ALA A 179 -18.80 -3.74 -12.94
N ASP A 180 -20.01 -4.24 -13.15
CA ASP A 180 -21.11 -3.44 -13.67
C ASP A 180 -21.57 -2.40 -12.63
N ARG A 181 -22.45 -1.48 -13.05
CA ARG A 181 -23.10 -0.51 -12.18
C ARG A 181 -24.61 -0.69 -12.26
N LYS A 182 -25.30 -0.25 -11.21
CA LYS A 182 -26.76 -0.15 -11.22
C LYS A 182 -27.21 0.78 -12.33
N GLU A 183 -28.42 0.55 -12.83
CA GLU A 183 -29.03 1.45 -13.81
C GLU A 183 -29.27 2.83 -13.18
N LEU A 184 -29.15 3.89 -13.99
CA LEU A 184 -29.34 5.25 -13.50
C LEU A 184 -30.73 5.46 -12.87
N SER A 185 -31.74 4.79 -13.41
CA SER A 185 -33.11 4.81 -12.89
C SER A 185 -33.25 4.22 -11.47
N GLU A 186 -32.28 3.43 -11.02
CA GLU A 186 -32.26 2.86 -9.66
C GLU A 186 -31.62 3.80 -8.63
N ILE A 187 -30.79 4.75 -9.07
CA ILE A 187 -30.00 5.62 -8.18
C ILE A 187 -30.29 7.12 -8.36
N ILE A 188 -30.97 7.51 -9.43
CA ILE A 188 -31.40 8.89 -9.68
C ILE A 188 -32.91 9.00 -9.49
N MET A 189 -33.33 9.96 -8.65
CA MET A 189 -34.73 10.21 -8.34
C MET A 189 -35.06 11.67 -8.63
N GLU A 190 -36.05 11.90 -9.51
CA GLU A 190 -36.59 13.24 -9.73
C GLU A 190 -37.53 13.63 -8.58
N GLY A 191 -37.32 14.84 -8.04
CA GLY A 191 -38.18 15.45 -7.03
C GLY A 191 -37.93 14.91 -5.62
N LYS A 192 -38.65 13.87 -5.20
CA LYS A 192 -38.61 13.33 -3.84
C LYS A 192 -37.92 11.97 -3.81
N PHE A 193 -37.32 11.63 -2.67
CA PHE A 193 -36.76 10.31 -2.43
C PHE A 193 -37.85 9.23 -2.55
N LYS A 194 -37.66 8.30 -3.47
CA LYS A 194 -38.54 7.14 -3.68
C LYS A 194 -37.97 6.00 -2.84
N LYS A 195 -38.75 5.52 -1.87
CA LYS A 195 -38.41 4.33 -1.08
C LYS A 195 -38.53 3.08 -1.94
#